data_AF-A0A453PM09-F1
#
_entry.id   AF-A0A453PM09-F1
#
_cell.length_a   1.000
_cell.length_b   1.000
_cell.length_c   1.000
_cell.angle_alpha   90.00
_cell.angle_beta   90.00
_cell.angle_gamma   90.00
#
_symmetry.space_group_name_H-M   'P 1'
#
loop_
_entity.id
_entity.type
_entity.pdbx_description
1 polymer ?
#
loop_
_entity_poly.entity_id
_entity_poly.type
_entity_poly.pdbx_seq_one_letter_code
_entity_poly.pdbx_strand_id
1 'polypeptide(L)'
;MEETYVPLPVDLQVVEATSAFEGKTIKRMELLVLSTLKWRMQAVTACSFIDYFLRKFNDHDAPSMLAFSRSTDLILSTAKGADFLVFRPSEIAASVALAAFGERNTSVVERATTTCKYINK
;
A
#
# COMPACT_ATOMS: atom_id res chain seq x y z
N MET A 1 7.69 -7.18 -7.70
CA MET A 1 8.05 -6.69 -9.05
C MET A 1 6.74 -6.33 -9.72
N GLU A 2 6.40 -5.05 -9.74
CA GLU A 2 5.04 -4.55 -10.05
C GLU A 2 5.04 -3.55 -11.22
N GLU A 3 6.21 -3.02 -11.60
CA GLU A 3 6.36 -2.02 -12.65
C GLU A 3 6.49 -2.65 -14.04
N THR A 4 5.86 -2.03 -15.03
CA THR A 4 5.97 -2.41 -16.46
C THR A 4 7.22 -1.84 -17.12
N TYR A 5 7.78 -0.76 -16.57
CA TYR A 5 8.99 -0.11 -17.04
C TYR A 5 9.97 -0.02 -15.88
N VAL A 6 11.08 -0.74 -15.98
CA VAL A 6 12.09 -0.78 -14.91
C VAL A 6 13.09 0.36 -15.12
N PRO A 7 13.27 1.27 -14.14
CA PRO A 7 14.24 2.36 -14.27
C PRO A 7 15.68 1.83 -14.31
N LEU A 8 16.57 2.56 -14.99
CA LEU A 8 17.99 2.22 -14.98
C LEU A 8 18.60 2.59 -13.61
N PRO A 9 19.68 1.92 -13.17
CA PRO A 9 20.34 2.26 -11.91
C PRO A 9 20.82 3.71 -11.82
N VAL A 10 21.10 4.35 -12.96
CA VAL A 10 21.50 5.77 -13.01
C VAL A 10 20.30 6.68 -12.75
N ASP A 11 19.09 6.28 -13.17
CA ASP A 11 17.86 7.04 -12.97
C ASP A 11 17.43 7.05 -11.49
N LEU A 12 17.92 6.10 -10.70
CA LEU A 12 17.67 6.01 -9.26
C LEU A 12 18.56 6.98 -8.45
N GLN A 13 19.51 7.66 -9.09
CA GLN A 13 20.36 8.65 -8.40
C GLN A 13 19.59 9.95 -8.18
N VAL A 14 19.43 10.35 -6.92
CA VAL A 14 18.81 11.64 -6.56
C VAL A 14 19.80 12.77 -6.82
N VAL A 15 19.39 13.74 -7.63
CA VAL A 15 20.22 14.87 -8.13
C VAL A 15 20.89 15.68 -6.99
N GLU A 16 20.25 15.80 -5.83
CA GLU A 16 20.76 16.56 -4.68
C GLU A 16 21.68 15.75 -3.74
N ALA A 17 21.70 14.42 -3.85
CA ALA A 17 22.55 13.56 -3.03
C ALA A 17 23.86 13.27 -3.75
N THR A 18 24.70 14.31 -3.95
CA THR A 18 26.06 14.28 -4.55
C THR A 18 26.56 12.88 -4.91
N SER A 19 26.10 12.31 -6.03
CA SER A 19 26.48 11.00 -6.59
C SER A 19 26.84 9.90 -5.56
N ALA A 20 26.14 9.82 -4.42
CA ALA A 20 26.60 9.00 -3.28
C ALA A 20 26.60 7.50 -3.61
N PHE A 21 25.84 7.08 -4.63
CA PHE A 21 25.74 5.71 -5.07
C PHE A 21 25.95 5.60 -6.58
N GLU A 22 27.16 5.21 -6.99
CA GLU A 22 27.45 4.81 -8.37
C GLU A 22 26.49 3.67 -8.80
N GLY A 23 26.12 3.60 -10.08
CA GLY A 23 25.25 2.53 -10.60
C GLY A 23 25.77 1.12 -10.30
N LYS A 24 27.10 0.94 -10.21
CA LYS A 24 27.73 -0.33 -9.77
C LYS A 24 27.39 -0.68 -8.31
N THR A 25 27.35 0.32 -7.42
CA THR A 25 26.99 0.14 -6.01
C THR A 25 25.51 -0.21 -5.87
N ILE A 26 24.64 0.43 -6.65
CA ILE A 26 23.21 0.12 -6.68
C ILE A 26 22.98 -1.35 -7.08
N LYS A 27 23.62 -1.81 -8.16
CA LYS A 27 23.53 -3.24 -8.59
C LYS A 27 24.05 -4.22 -7.54
N ARG A 28 25.13 -3.88 -6.82
CA ARG A 28 25.65 -4.71 -5.73
C ARG A 28 24.65 -4.81 -4.57
N MET A 29 24.04 -3.68 -4.21
CA MET A 29 23.02 -3.65 -3.16
C MET A 29 21.75 -4.39 -3.56
N GLU A 30 21.32 -4.29 -4.82
CA GLU A 30 20.19 -5.06 -5.34
C GLU A 30 20.40 -6.57 -5.15
N LEU A 31 21.55 -7.11 -5.58
CA LEU A 31 21.89 -8.53 -5.39
C LEU A 31 21.99 -8.92 -3.91
N LEU A 32 22.54 -8.04 -3.06
CA LEU A 32 22.62 -8.28 -1.62
C LEU A 32 21.24 -8.37 -0.98
N VAL A 33 20.32 -7.46 -1.31
CA VAL A 33 18.94 -7.47 -0.79
C VAL A 33 18.19 -8.72 -1.30
N LEU A 34 18.28 -9.01 -2.60
CA LEU A 34 17.64 -10.18 -3.20
C LEU A 34 18.10 -11.49 -2.55
N SER A 35 19.41 -11.67 -2.40
CA SER A 35 19.98 -12.86 -1.75
C SER A 35 19.59 -12.95 -0.27
N THR A 36 19.62 -11.84 0.47
CA THR A 36 19.21 -11.79 1.88
C THR A 36 17.74 -12.16 2.08
N LEU A 37 16.87 -11.67 1.19
CA LEU A 37 15.44 -12.02 1.20
C LEU A 37 15.15 -13.42 0.64
N LYS A 38 16.18 -14.15 0.18
CA LYS A 38 16.06 -15.45 -0.51
C LYS A 38 15.17 -15.35 -1.75
N TRP A 39 15.29 -14.26 -2.49
CA TRP A 39 14.52 -13.95 -3.70
C TRP A 39 13.01 -13.84 -3.47
N ARG A 40 12.54 -13.72 -2.21
CA ARG A 40 11.13 -13.57 -1.87
C ARG A 40 10.66 -12.12 -2.03
N MET A 41 10.59 -11.67 -3.28
CA MET A 41 10.24 -10.28 -3.64
C MET A 41 8.74 -10.03 -3.83
N GLN A 42 7.91 -11.07 -3.68
CA GLN A 42 6.46 -10.98 -3.78
C GLN A 42 5.85 -10.87 -2.37
N ALA A 43 6.08 -9.72 -1.74
CA ALA A 43 5.43 -9.40 -0.48
C ALA A 43 3.95 -9.09 -0.72
N VAL A 44 3.08 -9.60 0.16
CA VAL A 44 1.67 -9.19 0.18
C VAL A 44 1.59 -7.83 0.87
N THR A 45 1.05 -6.83 0.20
CA THR A 45 0.93 -5.46 0.69
C THR A 45 -0.54 -5.06 0.84
N ALA A 46 -0.82 -3.91 1.47
CA ALA A 46 -2.19 -3.41 1.60
C ALA A 46 -2.85 -3.20 0.21
N CYS A 47 -2.06 -2.83 -0.81
CA CYS A 47 -2.52 -2.70 -2.19
C CYS A 47 -3.14 -4.00 -2.73
N SER A 48 -2.66 -5.17 -2.28
CA SER A 48 -3.20 -6.47 -2.72
C SER A 48 -4.67 -6.69 -2.31
N PHE A 49 -5.16 -5.98 -1.29
CA PHE A 49 -6.52 -6.14 -0.75
C PHE A 49 -7.45 -4.96 -1.06
N ILE A 50 -6.93 -3.86 -1.60
CA ILE A 50 -7.69 -2.61 -1.65
C ILE A 50 -8.92 -2.72 -2.57
N ASP A 51 -8.80 -3.33 -3.75
CA ASP A 51 -9.93 -3.52 -4.67
C ASP A 51 -11.04 -4.36 -4.03
N TYR A 52 -10.68 -5.42 -3.31
CA TYR A 52 -11.64 -6.25 -2.58
C TYR A 52 -12.44 -5.44 -1.55
N PHE A 53 -11.76 -4.69 -0.68
CA PHE A 53 -12.44 -3.91 0.35
C PHE A 53 -13.23 -2.74 -0.23
N LEU A 54 -12.72 -2.09 -1.29
CA LEU A 54 -13.43 -1.00 -1.92
C LEU A 54 -14.75 -1.50 -2.57
N ARG A 55 -14.73 -2.64 -3.25
CA ARG A 55 -15.96 -3.28 -3.76
C ARG A 55 -16.90 -3.70 -2.65
N LYS A 56 -16.35 -4.29 -1.58
CA LYS A 56 -17.14 -4.76 -0.44
C LYS A 56 -17.90 -3.62 0.25
N PHE A 57 -17.30 -2.44 0.35
CA PHE A 57 -17.95 -1.26 0.94
C PHE A 57 -18.87 -0.51 -0.03
N ASN A 58 -18.79 -0.82 -1.32
CA ASN A 58 -19.62 -0.26 -2.38
C ASN A 58 -20.72 -1.22 -2.84
N ASP A 59 -21.24 -2.07 -1.95
CA ASP A 59 -22.28 -3.06 -2.27
C ASP A 59 -21.95 -3.95 -3.50
N HIS A 60 -20.66 -4.31 -3.65
CA HIS A 60 -20.08 -5.07 -4.76
C HIS A 60 -20.03 -4.34 -6.13
N ASP A 61 -20.39 -3.06 -6.18
CA ASP A 61 -20.22 -2.23 -7.37
C ASP A 61 -18.76 -1.82 -7.60
N ALA A 62 -18.46 -1.44 -8.85
CA ALA A 62 -17.15 -0.97 -9.25
C ALA A 62 -16.73 0.27 -8.42
N PRO A 63 -15.55 0.25 -7.78
CA PRO A 63 -15.10 1.36 -6.96
C PRO A 63 -14.79 2.58 -7.83
N SER A 64 -15.12 3.77 -7.33
CA SER A 64 -14.79 5.01 -8.05
C SER A 64 -13.28 5.21 -8.15
N MET A 65 -12.80 5.75 -9.27
CA MET A 65 -11.38 6.08 -9.47
C MET A 65 -10.81 6.99 -8.37
N LEU A 66 -11.66 7.88 -7.83
CA LEU A 66 -11.32 8.75 -6.70
C LEU A 66 -11.10 7.97 -5.40
N ALA A 67 -11.93 6.95 -5.11
CA ALA A 67 -11.75 6.09 -3.94
C ALA A 67 -10.45 5.28 -4.03
N PHE A 68 -10.11 4.82 -5.24
CA PHE A 68 -8.84 4.13 -5.49
C PHE A 68 -7.64 5.06 -5.27
N SER A 69 -7.63 6.24 -5.90
CA SER A 69 -6.56 7.24 -5.75
C SER A 69 -6.35 7.68 -4.30
N ARG A 70 -7.43 7.94 -3.55
CA ARG A 70 -7.32 8.28 -2.14
C ARG A 70 -6.76 7.13 -1.31
N SER A 71 -7.17 5.91 -1.62
CA SER A 71 -6.67 4.73 -0.93
C SER A 71 -5.18 4.53 -1.17
N THR A 72 -4.71 4.74 -2.41
CA THR A 72 -3.27 4.65 -2.72
C THR A 72 -2.48 5.71 -1.97
N ASP A 73 -2.96 6.94 -1.90
CA ASP A 73 -2.30 8.03 -1.17
C ASP A 73 -2.21 7.74 0.33
N LEU A 74 -3.29 7.22 0.92
CA LEU A 74 -3.31 6.82 2.32
C LEU A 74 -2.36 5.65 2.60
N ILE A 75 -2.35 4.60 1.76
CA ILE A 75 -1.40 3.49 1.89
C ILE A 75 0.04 4.01 1.82
N LEU A 76 0.35 4.86 0.84
CA LEU A 76 1.68 5.46 0.70
C LEU A 76 2.04 6.32 1.92
N SER A 77 1.09 7.03 2.50
CA SER A 77 1.28 7.79 3.74
C SER A 77 1.64 6.87 4.91
N THR A 78 0.94 5.74 5.06
CA THR A 78 1.26 4.76 6.12
C THR A 78 2.63 4.10 5.95
N ALA A 79 3.11 3.95 4.71
CA ALA A 79 4.40 3.34 4.41
C ALA A 79 5.61 4.23 4.75
N LYS A 80 5.39 5.54 4.99
CA LYS A 80 6.46 6.48 5.37
C LYS A 80 6.97 6.26 6.81
N GLY A 81 6.15 5.67 7.67
CA GLY A 81 6.47 5.39 9.07
C GLY A 81 6.54 3.90 9.36
N ALA A 82 7.34 3.51 10.34
CA ALA A 82 7.41 2.11 10.80
C ALA A 82 6.24 1.73 11.72
N ASP A 83 5.47 2.71 12.19
CA ASP A 83 4.40 2.54 13.20
C ASP A 83 3.30 1.58 12.74
N PHE A 84 3.07 1.49 11.42
CA PHE A 84 2.04 0.63 10.84
C PHE A 84 2.50 -0.80 10.56
N LEU A 85 3.78 -1.14 10.77
CA LEU A 85 4.30 -2.50 10.55
C LEU A 85 3.74 -3.52 11.55
N VAL A 86 3.16 -3.07 12.65
CA VAL A 86 2.48 -3.94 13.65
C VAL A 86 1.17 -4.52 13.09
N PHE A 87 0.55 -3.86 12.12
CA PHE A 87 -0.73 -4.28 11.55
C PHE A 87 -0.54 -5.19 10.33
N ARG A 88 -1.50 -6.08 10.12
CA ARG A 88 -1.49 -6.93 8.92
C ARG A 88 -1.84 -6.11 7.69
N PRO A 89 -1.29 -6.43 6.50
CA PRO A 89 -1.62 -5.72 5.26
C PRO A 89 -3.12 -5.63 4.96
N SER A 90 -3.89 -6.67 5.30
CA SER A 90 -5.34 -6.69 5.14
C SER A 90 -6.08 -5.74 6.11
N GLU A 91 -5.57 -5.55 7.33
CA GLU A 91 -6.15 -4.62 8.32
C GLU A 91 -5.92 -3.16 7.89
N ILE A 92 -4.71 -2.87 7.40
CA ILE A 92 -4.38 -1.56 6.82
C ILE A 92 -5.29 -1.29 5.62
N ALA A 93 -5.42 -2.25 4.70
CA ALA A 93 -6.26 -2.09 3.50
C ALA A 93 -7.74 -1.86 3.84
N ALA A 94 -8.29 -2.61 4.80
CA ALA A 94 -9.68 -2.43 5.25
C ALA A 94 -9.89 -1.03 5.85
N SER A 95 -8.97 -0.59 6.70
CA SER A 95 -9.03 0.72 7.37
C SER A 95 -8.91 1.86 6.36
N VAL A 96 -7.99 1.75 5.41
CA VAL A 96 -7.80 2.73 4.33
C VAL A 96 -9.01 2.77 3.41
N ALA A 97 -9.52 1.62 2.97
CA ALA A 97 -10.73 1.58 2.14
C ALA A 97 -11.90 2.25 2.85
N LEU A 98 -12.12 1.93 4.13
CA LEU A 98 -13.19 2.55 4.92
C LEU A 98 -12.98 4.07 5.05
N ALA A 99 -11.76 4.54 5.28
CA ALA A 99 -11.44 5.97 5.33
C ALA A 99 -11.70 6.68 3.98
N ALA A 100 -11.34 6.03 2.86
CA ALA A 100 -11.59 6.55 1.52
C ALA A 100 -13.10 6.67 1.20
N PHE A 101 -13.93 5.79 1.76
CA PHE A 101 -15.40 5.85 1.68
C PHE A 101 -16.04 6.83 2.68
N GLY A 102 -15.46 6.95 3.88
CA GLY A 102 -16.01 7.71 5.01
C GLY A 102 -16.19 9.21 4.74
N GLU A 103 -15.46 9.77 3.76
CA GLU A 103 -15.69 11.16 3.32
C GLU A 103 -17.00 11.36 2.53
N ARG A 104 -17.67 10.29 2.07
CA ARG A 104 -18.94 10.39 1.33
C ARG A 104 -20.19 10.07 2.15
N ASN A 105 -20.13 9.21 3.17
CA ASN A 105 -21.34 8.74 3.87
C ASN A 105 -21.08 8.34 5.33
N THR A 106 -21.50 9.18 6.28
CA THR A 106 -21.54 8.87 7.73
C THR A 106 -22.35 7.60 8.05
N SER A 107 -23.32 7.24 7.20
CA SER A 107 -24.15 6.02 7.33
C SER A 107 -23.43 4.71 6.98
N VAL A 108 -22.30 4.74 6.25
CA VAL A 108 -21.52 3.54 5.88
C VAL A 108 -20.60 3.12 7.03
N VAL A 109 -20.05 4.08 7.77
CA VAL A 109 -19.27 3.83 8.99
C VAL A 109 -20.14 3.12 10.05
N GLU A 110 -21.42 3.50 10.15
CA GLU A 110 -22.39 2.89 11.06
C GLU A 110 -22.80 1.45 10.62
N ARG A 111 -22.90 1.20 9.31
CA ARG A 111 -23.11 -0.17 8.77
C ARG A 111 -21.87 -1.07 8.91
N ALA A 112 -20.67 -0.52 8.75
CA ALA A 112 -19.42 -1.27 8.90
C ALA A 112 -19.18 -1.68 10.36
N THR A 113 -19.53 -0.82 11.31
CA THR A 113 -19.43 -1.11 12.76
C THR A 113 -20.47 -2.13 13.22
N THR A 114 -21.70 -2.09 12.68
CA THR A 114 -22.75 -3.09 12.98
C THR A 114 -22.50 -4.47 12.36
N THR A 115 -21.80 -4.54 11.22
CA THR A 115 -21.46 -5.82 10.57
C THR A 115 -20.24 -6.51 11.22
N CYS A 116 -19.42 -5.76 11.96
CA CYS A 116 -18.25 -6.28 12.66
C CYS A 116 -18.64 -6.88 14.02
N LYS A 117 -18.81 -8.21 14.07
CA LYS A 117 -19.13 -8.99 15.29
C LYS A 117 -18.10 -8.87 16.44
N TYR A 118 -16.99 -8.15 16.25
CA TYR A 118 -15.86 -8.08 17.18
C TYR A 118 -15.61 -6.69 17.78
N ILE A 119 -16.43 -5.67 17.46
CA ILE A 119 -16.25 -4.30 17.95
C ILE A 119 -17.10 -4.01 19.21
N ASN A 120 -18.06 -4.88 19.56
CA ASN A 120 -18.78 -4.82 20.84
C ASN A 120 -18.25 -5.90 21.78
N LYS A 121 -17.22 -5.58 22.56
CA LYS A 121 -16.97 -6.24 23.84
C LYS A 121 -16.37 -5.27 24.84
#